data_AF-A0A935V1V5-F1
#
_entry.id   AF-A0A935V1V5-F1
#
_cell.length_a   1.000
_cell.length_b   1.000
_cell.length_c   1.000
_cell.angle_alpha   90.00
_cell.angle_beta   90.00
_cell.angle_gamma   90.00
#
_symmetry.space_group_name_H-M   'P 1'
#
loop_
_entity.id
_entity.type
_entity.pdbx_description
1 polymer ?
#
loop_
_entity_poly.entity_id
_entity_poly.type
_entity_poly.pdbx_seq_one_letter_code
_entity_poly.pdbx_strand_id
1 'polypeptide(L)'
;MDPEPRRVGGVGRLVAFAAALIVGGGCVEDPAYRPADLQLDLPGLVPTSAAVARTCVVGVGEREAGARLEGRLVFTGVPTAGPVDVVIDLFDEAGTLLAQGRGFDVDGWAQGERVDCVAGLDSGDLPVETCEPCSAEGKFAEPDEPSWVLAIRFTGDAP
;
A
#
# COMPACT_ATOMS: atom_id res chain seq x y z
N MET A 1 -7.81 -33.96 -78.26
CA MET A 1 -8.67 -33.09 -79.08
C MET A 1 -9.63 -32.41 -78.13
N ASP A 2 -9.57 -31.08 -78.06
CA ASP A 2 -10.61 -30.19 -77.52
C ASP A 2 -12.01 -30.52 -78.10
N PRO A 3 -13.15 -30.13 -77.48
CA PRO A 3 -13.28 -28.92 -76.65
C PRO A 3 -14.17 -29.02 -75.38
N GLU A 4 -13.87 -28.17 -74.39
CA GLU A 4 -14.86 -27.55 -73.49
C GLU A 4 -15.90 -26.75 -74.31
N PRO A 5 -17.18 -26.56 -73.88
CA PRO A 5 -17.44 -25.37 -73.04
C PRO A 5 -18.72 -25.33 -72.17
N ARG A 6 -18.61 -24.46 -71.15
CA ARG A 6 -19.57 -23.43 -70.68
C ARG A 6 -20.71 -23.82 -69.72
N ARG A 7 -20.47 -23.38 -68.47
CA ARG A 7 -21.21 -22.38 -67.66
C ARG A 7 -22.73 -22.27 -67.85
N VAL A 8 -23.47 -22.27 -66.73
CA VAL A 8 -24.31 -21.19 -66.11
C VAL A 8 -24.98 -21.86 -64.90
N GLY A 9 -24.82 -21.45 -63.64
CA GLY A 9 -25.25 -20.19 -63.00
C GLY A 9 -26.20 -20.55 -61.82
N GLY A 10 -26.30 -19.68 -60.82
CA GLY A 10 -27.21 -19.86 -59.67
C GLY A 10 -26.45 -19.98 -58.35
N VAL A 11 -26.03 -18.86 -57.74
CA VAL A 11 -26.81 -18.11 -56.75
C VAL A 11 -27.33 -19.02 -55.63
N GLY A 12 -26.64 -18.97 -54.49
CA GLY A 12 -27.05 -19.67 -53.27
C GLY A 12 -26.16 -19.30 -52.10
N ARG A 13 -26.21 -18.04 -51.65
CA ARG A 13 -25.69 -17.64 -50.35
C ARG A 13 -26.44 -18.42 -49.27
N LEU A 14 -25.71 -19.22 -48.49
CA LEU A 14 -26.10 -19.56 -47.12
C LEU A 14 -24.89 -19.30 -46.24
N VAL A 15 -24.85 -18.07 -45.72
CA VAL A 15 -23.94 -17.68 -44.65
C VAL A 15 -24.45 -18.35 -43.39
N ALA A 16 -23.83 -19.45 -42.99
CA ALA A 16 -24.05 -20.04 -41.69
C ALA A 16 -23.34 -19.15 -40.64
N PHE A 17 -24.11 -18.27 -39.99
CA PHE A 17 -23.71 -17.64 -38.75
C PHE A 17 -23.70 -18.70 -37.66
N ALA A 18 -22.56 -19.35 -37.46
CA ALA A 18 -22.31 -20.06 -36.23
C ALA A 18 -22.25 -19.01 -35.11
N ALA A 19 -23.32 -18.93 -34.32
CA ALA A 19 -23.35 -18.19 -33.08
C ALA A 19 -22.30 -18.80 -32.15
N ALA A 20 -21.09 -18.24 -32.16
CA ALA A 20 -20.12 -18.46 -31.10
C ALA A 20 -20.74 -17.88 -29.83
N LEU A 21 -21.17 -18.78 -28.94
CA LEU A 21 -21.43 -18.48 -27.55
C LEU A 21 -20.22 -17.72 -27.02
N ILE A 22 -20.38 -16.40 -26.88
CA ILE A 22 -19.52 -15.59 -26.02
C ILE A 22 -19.78 -16.17 -24.63
N VAL A 23 -18.95 -17.14 -24.23
CA VAL A 23 -18.75 -17.43 -22.82
C VAL A 23 -18.27 -16.11 -22.27
N GLY A 24 -19.19 -15.38 -21.64
CA GLY A 24 -18.87 -14.16 -20.91
C GLY A 24 -17.76 -14.56 -19.96
N GLY A 25 -16.54 -14.16 -20.31
CA GLY A 25 -15.44 -14.08 -19.37
C GLY A 25 -15.90 -13.04 -18.35
N GLY A 26 -16.65 -13.52 -17.36
CA GLY A 26 -16.79 -12.78 -16.13
C GLY A 26 -15.38 -12.46 -15.71
N CYS A 27 -15.09 -11.18 -15.51
CA CYS A 27 -14.05 -10.83 -14.56
C CYS A 27 -14.45 -11.58 -13.29
N VAL A 28 -13.81 -12.72 -13.05
CA VAL A 28 -13.74 -13.25 -11.70
C VAL A 28 -13.00 -12.15 -10.98
N GLU A 29 -13.75 -11.26 -10.30
CA GLU A 29 -13.18 -10.47 -9.24
C GLU A 29 -12.55 -11.50 -8.32
N ASP A 30 -11.23 -11.69 -8.45
CA ASP A 30 -10.48 -12.52 -7.56
C ASP A 30 -10.57 -11.84 -6.20
N PRO A 31 -11.32 -12.39 -5.24
CA PRO A 31 -11.48 -11.77 -3.92
C PRO A 31 -10.16 -11.74 -3.14
N ALA A 32 -9.08 -12.33 -3.68
CA ALA A 32 -7.78 -12.45 -3.02
C ALA A 32 -6.79 -11.31 -3.31
N TYR A 33 -7.06 -10.37 -4.23
CA TYR A 33 -6.11 -9.27 -4.44
C TYR A 33 -6.16 -8.28 -3.27
N ARG A 34 -5.25 -8.46 -2.31
CA ARG A 34 -4.90 -7.45 -1.32
C ARG A 34 -3.60 -6.78 -1.78
N PRO A 35 -3.57 -5.45 -1.95
CA PRO A 35 -2.37 -4.74 -2.39
C PRO A 35 -1.23 -4.78 -1.35
N ALA A 36 -1.52 -5.21 -0.12
CA ALA A 36 -0.57 -5.43 0.95
C ALA A 36 -1.05 -6.58 1.85
N ASP A 37 -0.10 -7.25 2.50
CA ASP A 37 -0.36 -8.32 3.46
C ASP A 37 -0.80 -7.73 4.82
N LEU A 38 -0.17 -6.62 5.21
CA LEU A 38 -0.47 -5.86 6.41
C LEU A 38 -0.92 -4.44 6.04
N GLN A 39 -1.85 -3.88 6.80
CA GLN A 39 -2.26 -2.49 6.67
C GLN A 39 -2.34 -1.79 8.03
N LEU A 40 -1.75 -0.61 8.12
CA LEU A 40 -1.90 0.31 9.26
C LEU A 40 -2.56 1.60 8.81
N ASP A 41 -3.75 1.88 9.35
CA ASP A 41 -4.45 3.15 9.13
C ASP A 41 -4.14 4.14 10.27
N LEU A 42 -3.60 5.30 9.94
CA LEU A 42 -3.26 6.36 10.88
C LEU A 42 -4.22 7.56 10.74
N PRO A 43 -5.12 7.80 11.71
CA PRO A 43 -6.07 8.90 11.62
C PRO A 43 -5.43 10.27 11.89
N GLY A 44 -5.92 11.29 11.19
CA GLY A 44 -5.59 12.69 11.39
C GLY A 44 -4.18 13.10 11.00
N LEU A 45 -3.36 12.25 10.37
CA LEU A 45 -1.95 12.53 10.13
C LEU A 45 -1.63 12.69 8.63
N VAL A 46 -2.49 13.36 7.87
CA VAL A 46 -2.28 13.53 6.42
C VAL A 46 -1.10 14.49 6.18
N PRO A 47 0.04 13.99 5.67
CA PRO A 47 1.24 14.78 5.54
C PRO A 47 1.17 15.67 4.30
N THR A 48 1.80 16.84 4.38
CA THR A 48 1.95 17.70 3.20
C THR A 48 2.92 17.04 2.20
N SER A 49 2.86 17.43 0.93
CA SER A 49 3.74 16.90 -0.13
C SER A 49 5.23 17.23 0.07
N ALA A 50 5.56 17.96 1.11
CA ALA A 50 6.91 18.38 1.47
C ALA A 50 7.49 17.54 2.62
N ALA A 51 6.65 16.86 3.40
CA ALA A 51 7.07 16.13 4.58
C ALA A 51 7.85 14.85 4.24
N VAL A 52 8.70 14.44 5.17
CA VAL A 52 9.43 13.16 5.14
C VAL A 52 8.84 12.27 6.22
N ALA A 53 8.62 11.00 5.91
CA ALA A 53 8.18 10.00 6.88
C ALA A 53 9.29 8.98 7.11
N ARG A 54 9.66 8.74 8.37
CA ARG A 54 10.49 7.59 8.76
C ARG A 54 9.59 6.53 9.34
N THR A 55 9.60 5.34 8.74
CA THR A 55 8.87 4.18 9.23
C THR A 55 9.86 3.25 9.92
N CYS A 56 9.61 2.94 11.18
CA CYS A 56 10.34 1.99 12.00
C CYS A 56 9.43 0.78 12.27
N VAL A 57 9.89 -0.42 11.91
CA VAL A 57 9.21 -1.68 12.23
C VAL A 57 10.08 -2.45 13.20
N VAL A 58 9.59 -2.67 14.42
CA VAL A 58 10.36 -3.24 15.53
C VAL A 58 10.87 -4.64 15.16
N GLY A 59 12.16 -4.88 15.34
CA GLY A 59 12.80 -6.17 14.99
C GLY A 59 13.07 -6.37 13.50
N VAL A 60 12.68 -5.42 12.64
CA VAL A 60 12.92 -5.48 11.19
C VAL A 60 13.89 -4.40 10.74
N GLY A 61 13.61 -3.14 11.06
CA GLY A 61 14.44 -2.00 10.67
C GLY A 61 13.64 -0.74 10.38
N GLU A 62 14.33 0.27 9.86
CA GLU A 62 13.74 1.58 9.53
C GLU A 62 13.97 1.97 8.06
N ARG A 63 13.07 2.80 7.51
CA ARG A 63 13.20 3.40 6.18
C ARG A 63 12.61 4.79 6.16
N GLU A 64 13.23 5.68 5.39
CA GLU A 64 12.71 7.00 5.10
C GLU A 64 12.10 7.05 3.69
N ALA A 65 10.96 7.73 3.57
CA ALA A 65 10.31 8.00 2.32
C ALA A 65 9.74 9.42 2.33
N GLY A 66 9.73 10.07 1.16
CA GLY A 66 8.98 11.30 1.02
C GLY A 66 7.50 11.02 1.23
N ALA A 67 6.84 11.76 2.12
CA ALA A 67 5.43 11.59 2.44
C ALA A 67 4.48 12.10 1.32
N ARG A 68 5.05 12.39 0.14
CA ARG A 68 4.40 12.94 -1.07
C ARG A 68 3.33 12.03 -1.68
N LEU A 69 3.19 10.80 -1.19
CA LEU A 69 2.38 9.75 -1.78
C LEU A 69 0.89 9.80 -1.35
N GLU A 70 0.28 11.00 -1.32
CA GLU A 70 -1.16 11.17 -1.05
C GLU A 70 -1.63 10.49 0.25
N GLY A 71 -0.79 10.50 1.28
CA GLY A 71 -1.12 9.83 2.53
C GLY A 71 -0.96 8.30 2.49
N ARG A 72 -0.15 7.73 1.60
CA ARG A 72 0.11 6.28 1.55
C ARG A 72 1.60 5.96 1.51
N LEU A 73 2.07 5.06 2.36
CA LEU A 73 3.45 4.56 2.32
C LEU A 73 3.45 3.04 2.22
N VAL A 74 4.55 2.49 1.74
CA VAL A 74 4.76 1.04 1.64
C VAL A 74 6.09 0.69 2.26
N PHE A 75 6.09 -0.30 3.14
CA PHE A 75 7.28 -0.88 3.74
C PHE A 75 7.36 -2.36 3.35
N THR A 76 8.43 -2.75 2.65
CA THR A 76 8.60 -4.10 2.09
C THR A 76 9.71 -4.87 2.80
N GLY A 77 9.65 -6.20 2.74
CA GLY A 77 10.66 -7.07 3.36
C GLY A 77 10.39 -7.32 4.84
N VAL A 78 9.13 -7.25 5.27
CA VAL A 78 8.73 -7.59 6.64
C VAL A 78 8.72 -9.12 6.77
N PRO A 79 9.43 -9.74 7.73
CA PRO A 79 9.36 -11.17 7.95
C PRO A 79 7.93 -11.63 8.29
N THR A 80 7.54 -12.81 7.81
CA THR A 80 6.18 -13.37 7.99
C THR A 80 5.97 -14.10 9.33
N ALA A 81 6.77 -13.77 10.34
CA ALA A 81 6.88 -14.53 11.59
C ALA A 81 5.76 -14.24 12.60
N GLY A 82 4.98 -13.17 12.40
CA GLY A 82 3.92 -12.77 13.33
C GLY A 82 3.59 -11.27 13.26
N PRO A 83 2.72 -10.78 14.14
CA PRO A 83 2.38 -9.36 14.22
C PRO A 83 3.60 -8.48 14.40
N VAL A 84 3.51 -7.22 13.96
CA VAL A 84 4.60 -6.25 14.06
C VAL A 84 4.15 -4.95 14.72
N ASP A 85 5.06 -4.35 15.47
CA ASP A 85 4.90 -2.99 16.00
C ASP A 85 5.55 -1.99 15.04
N VAL A 86 4.84 -0.90 14.76
CA VAL A 86 5.19 0.10 13.76
C VAL A 86 5.13 1.48 14.39
N VAL A 87 6.20 2.25 14.24
CA VAL A 87 6.25 3.68 14.58
C VAL A 87 6.59 4.46 13.32
N ILE A 88 5.85 5.53 13.05
CA ILE A 88 6.04 6.38 11.88
C ILE A 88 6.26 7.80 12.36
N ASP A 89 7.48 8.30 12.23
CA ASP A 89 7.79 9.70 12.44
C ASP A 89 7.43 10.51 11.21
N LEU A 90 6.84 11.69 11.41
CA LEU A 90 6.62 12.65 10.36
C LEU A 90 7.46 13.91 10.60
N PHE A 91 8.33 14.23 9.64
CA PHE A 91 9.21 15.39 9.67
C PHE A 91 8.78 16.46 8.67
N ASP A 92 9.01 17.73 9.03
CA ASP A 92 8.95 18.84 8.07
C ASP A 92 10.20 18.91 7.17
N GLU A 93 10.24 19.90 6.27
CA GLU A 93 11.38 20.13 5.37
C GLU A 93 12.68 20.51 6.12
N ALA A 94 12.58 21.04 7.33
CA ALA A 94 13.71 21.40 8.17
C ALA A 94 14.22 20.23 9.02
N GLY A 95 13.56 19.06 8.96
CA GLY A 95 13.87 17.89 9.77
C GLY A 95 13.28 17.93 11.18
N THR A 96 12.32 18.82 11.45
CA THR A 96 11.61 18.89 12.72
C THR A 96 10.57 17.78 12.81
N LEU A 97 10.57 17.00 13.88
CA LEU A 97 9.54 15.99 14.15
C LEU A 97 8.20 16.68 14.46
N LEU A 98 7.19 16.48 13.62
CA LEU A 98 5.87 17.07 13.75
C LEU A 98 4.93 16.19 14.57
N ALA A 99 4.92 14.90 14.28
CA ALA A 99 4.04 13.93 14.90
C ALA A 99 4.58 12.50 14.72
N GLN A 100 4.05 11.58 15.50
CA GLN A 100 4.28 10.14 15.39
C GLN A 100 2.96 9.40 15.18
N GLY A 101 2.94 8.45 14.25
CA GLY A 101 1.93 7.41 14.14
C GLY A 101 2.41 6.13 14.81
N ARG A 102 1.57 5.45 15.58
CA ARG A 102 1.91 4.19 16.26
C ARG A 102 0.88 3.12 15.97
N GLY A 103 1.33 1.94 15.55
CA GLY A 103 0.50 0.74 15.42
C GLY A 103 1.15 -0.40 16.19
N PHE A 104 0.38 -1.08 17.02
CA PHE A 104 0.85 -2.22 17.80
C PHE A 104 0.16 -3.50 17.34
N ASP A 105 0.86 -4.62 17.43
CA ASP A 105 0.35 -5.95 17.09
C ASP A 105 -0.32 -6.01 15.69
N VAL A 106 0.28 -5.39 14.68
CA VAL A 106 -0.31 -5.30 13.33
C VAL A 106 -0.28 -6.67 12.65
N ASP A 107 -1.45 -7.32 12.57
CA ASP A 107 -1.69 -8.59 11.86
C ASP A 107 -2.89 -8.44 10.90
N GLY A 108 -2.60 -8.36 9.60
CA GLY A 108 -3.58 -8.11 8.55
C GLY A 108 -4.02 -6.64 8.45
N TRP A 109 -4.79 -6.13 9.41
CA TRP A 109 -5.22 -4.72 9.45
C TRP A 109 -5.27 -4.21 10.88
N ALA A 110 -4.74 -3.01 11.10
CA ALA A 110 -4.82 -2.29 12.36
C ALA A 110 -5.10 -0.80 12.14
N GLN A 111 -5.75 -0.19 13.13
CA GLN A 111 -5.84 1.25 13.26
C GLN A 111 -4.82 1.71 14.30
N GLY A 112 -3.97 2.65 13.92
CA GLY A 112 -2.98 3.22 14.82
C GLY A 112 -3.45 4.51 15.49
N GLU A 113 -2.54 5.09 16.26
CA GLU A 113 -2.74 6.30 17.05
C GLU A 113 -1.76 7.39 16.61
N ARG A 114 -2.19 8.65 16.73
CA ARG A 114 -1.37 9.84 16.47
C ARG A 114 -0.92 10.46 17.78
N VAL A 115 0.36 10.82 17.85
CA VAL A 115 0.98 11.59 18.93
C VAL A 115 1.56 12.87 18.31
N ASP A 116 1.20 14.03 18.84
CA ASP A 116 1.71 15.31 18.36
C ASP A 116 3.02 15.68 19.03
N CYS A 117 4.01 16.07 18.20
CA CYS A 117 5.40 16.22 18.63
C CYS A 117 5.99 17.62 18.44
N VAL A 118 5.26 18.55 17.82
CA VAL A 118 5.70 19.94 17.74
C VAL A 118 5.79 20.55 19.15
N ALA A 119 7.01 20.69 19.63
CA ALA A 119 7.37 21.36 20.87
C ALA A 119 6.86 22.82 20.85
N GLY A 120 5.98 23.18 21.79
CA GLY A 120 5.62 24.59 22.04
C GLY A 120 4.13 24.92 22.18
N LEU A 121 3.22 23.97 22.01
CA LEU A 121 1.88 24.10 22.59
C LEU A 121 1.93 23.48 23.97
N ASP A 122 1.62 24.26 25.01
CA ASP A 122 1.52 23.88 26.42
C ASP A 122 0.95 22.45 26.60
N SER A 123 1.81 21.44 26.55
CA SER A 123 1.51 20.09 27.02
C SER A 123 1.69 20.12 28.53
N GLY A 124 0.82 20.90 29.18
CA GLY A 124 0.89 21.24 30.60
C GLY A 124 0.95 20.06 31.56
N ASP A 125 0.86 18.81 31.10
CA ASP A 125 0.92 17.60 31.92
C ASP A 125 1.35 16.32 31.16
N LEU A 126 1.91 16.39 29.94
CA LEU A 126 2.33 15.16 29.23
C LEU A 126 3.86 14.96 29.27
N PRO A 127 4.34 13.75 29.63
CA PRO A 127 5.76 13.48 29.80
C PRO A 127 6.53 13.68 28.48
N VAL A 128 7.62 14.44 28.57
CA VAL A 128 8.52 14.85 27.47
C VAL A 128 9.18 13.67 26.73
N GLU A 129 9.00 12.43 27.21
CA GLU A 129 9.55 11.20 26.60
C GLU A 129 8.82 10.73 25.34
N THR A 130 7.70 11.35 24.94
CA THR A 130 6.83 10.77 23.91
C THR A 130 7.20 11.10 22.46
N CYS A 131 8.25 11.89 22.19
CA CYS A 131 8.53 12.42 20.86
C CYS A 131 10.02 12.43 20.50
N GLU A 132 10.74 11.38 20.86
CA GLU A 132 12.05 11.09 20.27
C GLU A 132 11.85 10.39 18.92
N PRO A 133 12.61 10.75 17.85
CA PRO A 133 12.57 10.02 16.59
C PRO A 133 12.73 8.53 16.80
N CYS A 134 11.89 7.75 16.13
CA CYS A 134 11.99 6.32 16.17
C CYS A 134 13.33 5.86 15.57
N SER A 135 13.85 4.79 16.17
CA SER A 135 14.86 3.96 15.53
C SER A 135 14.56 2.49 15.75
N ALA A 136 14.75 1.68 14.72
CA ALA A 136 14.53 0.25 14.78
C ALA A 136 15.74 -0.53 14.25
N GLU A 137 16.24 -1.43 15.08
CA GLU A 137 17.22 -2.45 14.68
C GLU A 137 16.50 -3.76 14.37
N GLY A 138 17.07 -4.53 13.46
CA GLY A 138 16.45 -5.77 13.04
C GLY A 138 17.05 -6.36 11.77
N LYS A 139 16.31 -7.31 11.19
CA LYS A 139 16.66 -7.94 9.93
C LYS A 139 15.45 -7.95 9.00
N PHE A 140 15.62 -7.33 7.82
CA PHE A 140 14.69 -7.50 6.71
C PHE A 140 14.72 -8.94 6.20
N ALA A 141 13.58 -9.43 5.72
CA ALA A 141 13.53 -10.71 5.02
C ALA A 141 14.49 -10.70 3.82
N GLU A 142 15.25 -11.78 3.66
CA GLU A 142 16.15 -11.96 2.51
C GLU A 142 15.35 -12.14 1.21
N PRO A 143 15.96 -11.91 0.02
CA PRO A 143 15.24 -12.01 -1.26
C PRO A 143 14.58 -13.36 -1.56
N ASP A 144 15.08 -14.45 -0.96
CA ASP A 144 14.57 -15.82 -1.10
C ASP A 144 13.67 -16.27 0.07
N GLU A 145 13.47 -15.41 1.07
CA GLU A 145 12.57 -15.65 2.20
C GLU A 145 11.16 -15.09 1.93
N PRO A 146 10.10 -15.73 2.44
CA PRO A 146 8.77 -15.16 2.38
C PRO A 146 8.75 -13.83 3.15
N SER A 147 8.21 -12.79 2.52
CA SER A 147 8.09 -11.47 3.12
C SER A 147 6.71 -10.88 2.91
N TRP A 148 6.28 -10.09 3.88
CA TRP A 148 5.08 -9.27 3.82
C TRP A 148 5.38 -7.86 3.35
N VAL A 149 4.36 -7.26 2.76
CA VAL A 149 4.27 -5.85 2.44
C VAL A 149 3.33 -5.18 3.45
N LEU A 150 3.84 -4.17 4.14
CA LEU A 150 3.05 -3.30 5.01
C LEU A 150 2.65 -2.04 4.24
N ALA A 151 1.35 -1.84 4.05
CA ALA A 151 0.78 -0.58 3.61
C ALA A 151 0.46 0.30 4.82
N ILE A 152 0.85 1.56 4.75
CA ILE A 152 0.52 2.58 5.75
C ILE A 152 -0.36 3.60 5.07
N ARG A 153 -1.50 3.93 5.67
CA ARG A 153 -2.43 4.92 5.13
C ARG A 153 -2.77 5.96 6.18
N PHE A 154 -2.44 7.20 5.88
CA PHE A 154 -2.90 8.36 6.63
C PHE A 154 -4.34 8.66 6.21
N THR A 155 -5.26 8.69 7.17
CA THR A 155 -6.70 8.87 6.95
C THR A 155 -7.18 10.15 7.63
N GLY A 156 -8.10 10.89 7.03
CA GLY A 156 -8.59 12.17 7.54
C GLY A 156 -8.41 13.30 6.52
N ASP A 157 -8.64 14.54 6.97
CA ASP A 157 -8.48 15.72 6.13
C ASP A 157 -7.03 16.22 6.16
N ALA A 158 -6.53 16.65 5.00
CA ALA A 158 -5.30 17.42 4.94
C ALA A 158 -5.51 18.75 5.69
N PRO A 159 -4.52 19.19 6.50
CA PRO A 159 -4.60 20.48 7.19
C PRO A 159 -4.66 21.67 6.22
#